data_AF-A0A7J8V9H7-F1
#
_entry.id   AF-A0A7J8V9H7-F1
#
_cell.length_a   1.000
_cell.length_b   1.000
_cell.length_c   1.000
_cell.angle_alpha   90.00
_cell.angle_beta   90.00
_cell.angle_gamma   90.00
#
_symmetry.space_group_name_H-M   'P 1'
#
loop_
_entity.id
_entity.type
_entity.pdbx_description
1 polymer ?
#
loop_
_entity_poly.entity_id
_entity_poly.type
_entity_poly.pdbx_seq_one_letter_code
_entity_poly.pdbx_strand_id
1 'polypeptide(L)'
;MGDQTSCASALSDVLNKAKPYLAIISLQFGYAGMYILSTICMKHGMSNFILATYRHVVATIVIAPFAFVLERKIRPKMTLPIFLRIVVLGFLEPVLDQNLYYLGMKFTTATYSSAFVNMLPAVTFIMAMIF
;
A
#
# COMPACT_ATOMS: atom_id res chain seq x y z
N MET A 1 21.18 33.45 -23.06
CA MET A 1 19.97 33.29 -22.20
C MET A 1 19.23 31.95 -22.41
N GLY A 2 19.74 31.00 -23.23
CA GLY A 2 19.09 29.70 -23.49
C GLY A 2 19.58 28.50 -22.64
N ASP A 3 20.75 28.60 -22.00
CA ASP A 3 21.34 27.45 -21.28
C ASP A 3 20.74 27.23 -19.87
N GLN A 4 20.22 28.27 -19.24
CA GLN A 4 19.69 28.19 -17.87
C GLN A 4 18.32 27.49 -17.80
N THR A 5 17.52 27.60 -18.86
CA THR A 5 16.24 26.89 -19.02
C THR A 5 16.43 25.40 -19.33
N SER A 6 17.51 25.03 -20.02
CA SER A 6 17.82 23.63 -20.37
C SER A 6 18.23 22.81 -19.13
N CYS A 7 19.15 23.30 -18.30
CA CYS A 7 19.54 22.63 -17.06
C CYS A 7 18.40 22.51 -16.04
N ALA A 8 17.54 23.54 -15.93
CA ALA A 8 16.37 23.48 -15.07
C ALA A 8 15.36 22.42 -15.53
N SER A 9 15.16 22.26 -16.85
CA SER A 9 14.29 21.22 -17.41
C SER A 9 14.86 19.82 -17.19
N ALA A 10 16.16 19.61 -17.43
CA ALA A 10 16.83 18.33 -17.21
C ALA A 10 16.83 17.93 -15.72
N LEU A 11 17.04 18.88 -14.80
CA LEU A 11 16.94 18.64 -13.36
C LEU A 11 15.50 18.28 -12.96
N SER A 12 14.49 18.93 -13.56
CA SER A 12 13.08 18.63 -13.28
C SER A 12 12.67 17.24 -13.77
N ASP A 13 13.22 16.77 -14.90
CA ASP A 13 13.00 15.41 -15.41
C ASP A 13 13.71 14.35 -14.56
N VAL A 14 14.92 14.63 -14.09
CA VAL A 14 15.64 13.77 -13.15
C VAL A 14 14.89 13.69 -11.82
N LEU A 15 14.37 14.80 -11.30
CA LEU A 15 13.56 14.83 -10.08
C LEU A 15 12.23 14.08 -10.27
N ASN A 16 11.57 14.20 -11.43
CA ASN A 16 10.36 13.44 -11.73
C ASN A 16 10.62 11.93 -11.88
N LYS A 17 11.76 11.54 -12.45
CA LYS A 17 12.21 10.14 -12.45
C LYS A 17 12.60 9.65 -11.07
N ALA A 18 13.18 10.50 -10.21
CA ALA A 18 13.61 10.14 -8.86
C ALA A 18 12.46 10.05 -7.84
N LYS A 19 11.38 10.83 -8.02
CA LYS A 19 10.16 10.81 -7.19
C LYS A 19 9.62 9.41 -6.89
N PRO A 20 9.38 8.52 -7.88
CA PRO A 20 8.88 7.16 -7.60
C PRO A 20 9.89 6.33 -6.80
N TYR A 21 11.19 6.46 -7.05
CA TYR A 21 12.20 5.75 -6.28
C TYR A 21 12.26 6.23 -4.83
N LEU A 22 12.24 7.55 -4.60
CA LEU A 22 12.16 8.12 -3.26
C LEU A 22 10.87 7.71 -2.53
N ALA A 23 9.75 7.60 -3.24
CA ALA A 23 8.48 7.10 -2.69
C ALA A 23 8.56 5.62 -2.29
N ILE A 24 9.20 4.78 -3.09
CA ILE A 24 9.40 3.36 -2.75
C ILE A 24 10.32 3.24 -1.52
N ILE A 25 11.43 3.97 -1.49
CA ILE A 25 12.37 3.92 -0.36
C ILE A 25 11.70 4.38 0.94
N SER A 26 10.93 5.47 0.91
CA SER A 26 10.19 5.95 2.09
C SER A 26 9.11 4.97 2.54
N LEU A 27 8.41 4.32 1.60
CA LEU A 27 7.44 3.27 1.89
C LEU A 27 8.11 2.06 2.59
N GLN A 28 9.24 1.58 2.06
CA GLN A 28 9.98 0.46 2.66
C GLN A 28 10.49 0.80 4.06
N PHE A 29 10.95 2.03 4.28
CA PHE A 29 11.34 2.49 5.61
C PHE A 29 10.15 2.50 6.58
N GLY A 30 8.98 2.96 6.13
CA GLY A 30 7.73 2.87 6.89
C GLY A 30 7.36 1.44 7.26
N TYR A 31 7.47 0.49 6.33
CA TYR A 31 7.23 -0.92 6.61
C TYR A 31 8.22 -1.50 7.62
N ALA A 32 9.51 -1.17 7.50
CA ALA A 32 10.52 -1.60 8.47
C ALA A 32 10.20 -1.13 9.90
N GLY A 33 9.81 0.13 10.06
CA GLY A 33 9.33 0.66 11.35
C GLY A 33 8.11 -0.09 11.88
N MET A 34 7.18 -0.45 11.00
CA MET A 34 5.99 -1.20 11.36
C MET A 34 6.31 -2.64 11.83
N TYR A 35 7.27 -3.32 11.20
CA TYR A 35 7.73 -4.65 11.63
C TYR A 35 8.40 -4.62 13.01
N ILE A 36 9.21 -3.59 13.28
CA ILE A 36 9.85 -3.40 14.59
C ILE A 36 8.79 -3.15 15.67
N LEU A 37 7.84 -2.25 15.42
CA LEU A 37 6.75 -2.00 16.36
C LEU A 37 5.92 -3.25 16.62
N SER A 38 5.61 -4.02 15.56
CA SER A 38 4.87 -5.27 15.67
C SER A 38 5.60 -6.31 16.52
N THR A 39 6.92 -6.46 16.35
CA THR A 39 7.71 -7.39 17.16
C THR A 39 7.81 -6.96 18.62
N ILE A 40 7.86 -5.65 18.93
CA ILE A 40 7.82 -5.13 20.31
C ILE A 40 6.46 -5.41 20.97
N CYS A 41 5.36 -5.15 20.25
CA CYS A 41 4.00 -5.42 20.74
C CYS A 41 3.74 -6.90 20.96
N MET A 42 4.22 -7.78 20.06
CA MET A 42 4.12 -9.23 20.23
C MET A 42 4.89 -9.74 21.45
N LYS A 43 6.08 -9.18 21.72
CA LYS A 43 6.86 -9.51 22.93
C LYS A 43 6.15 -9.10 24.23
N HIS A 44 5.28 -8.10 24.18
CA HIS A 44 4.43 -7.67 25.31
C HIS A 44 3.11 -8.45 25.42
N GLY A 45 2.91 -9.50 24.62
CA GLY A 45 1.72 -10.37 24.69
C GLY A 45 0.46 -9.78 24.03
N MET A 46 0.58 -8.73 23.21
CA MET A 46 -0.56 -8.16 22.50
C MET A 46 -0.99 -9.04 21.33
N SER A 47 -2.30 -9.25 21.16
CA SER A 47 -2.79 -10.08 20.06
C SER A 47 -2.60 -9.37 18.70
N ASN A 48 -2.11 -10.11 17.71
CA ASN A 48 -1.84 -9.60 16.35
C ASN A 48 -3.08 -8.99 15.69
N PHE A 49 -4.26 -9.51 16.01
CA PHE A 49 -5.52 -9.02 15.47
C PHE A 49 -5.87 -7.61 15.97
N ILE A 50 -5.58 -7.32 17.25
CA ILE A 50 -5.78 -5.98 17.83
C ILE A 50 -4.80 -4.99 17.20
N LEU A 51 -3.54 -5.39 17.01
CA LEU A 51 -2.53 -4.54 16.34
C LEU A 51 -2.94 -4.20 14.91
N ALA A 52 -3.40 -5.18 14.13
CA ALA A 52 -3.84 -4.99 12.76
C ALA A 52 -5.05 -4.05 12.68
N THR A 53 -6.05 -4.25 13.55
CA THR A 53 -7.24 -3.39 13.61
C THR A 53 -6.87 -1.96 13.98
N TYR A 54 -6.01 -1.78 14.98
CA TYR A 54 -5.58 -0.45 15.43
C TYR A 54 -4.84 0.31 14.32
N ARG A 55 -4.00 -0.37 13.55
CA ARG A 55 -3.31 0.21 12.39
C ARG A 55 -4.28 0.77 11.35
N HIS A 56 -5.30 0.00 10.97
CA HIS A 56 -6.27 0.46 9.96
C HIS A 56 -7.11 1.62 10.50
N VAL A 57 -7.53 1.57 11.77
CA VAL A 57 -8.29 2.66 12.41
C VAL A 57 -7.45 3.94 12.48
N VAL A 58 -6.20 3.87 12.95
CA VAL A 58 -5.30 5.03 13.01
C VAL A 58 -5.02 5.57 11.61
N ALA A 59 -4.78 4.70 10.63
CA ALA A 59 -4.59 5.11 9.24
C ALA A 59 -5.83 5.87 8.72
N THR A 60 -7.05 5.37 8.97
CA THR A 60 -8.28 6.06 8.61
C THR A 60 -8.39 7.41 9.30
N ILE A 61 -8.14 7.51 10.60
CA ILE A 61 -8.24 8.77 11.36
C ILE A 61 -7.22 9.80 10.87
N VAL A 62 -5.98 9.37 10.57
CA VAL A 62 -4.93 10.27 10.10
C VAL A 62 -5.19 10.69 8.66
N ILE A 63 -5.57 9.77 7.77
CA ILE A 63 -5.78 10.05 6.34
C ILE A 63 -7.09 10.81 6.09
N ALA A 64 -8.16 10.54 6.85
CA ALA A 64 -9.47 11.16 6.67
C ALA A 64 -9.45 12.70 6.58
N PRO A 65 -8.77 13.47 7.46
CA PRO A 65 -8.68 14.92 7.35
C PRO A 65 -7.88 15.36 6.12
N PHE A 66 -6.79 14.67 5.77
CA PHE A 66 -6.02 14.98 4.56
C PHE A 66 -6.84 14.71 3.29
N ALA A 67 -7.55 13.57 3.23
CA ALA A 67 -8.47 13.26 2.14
C ALA A 67 -9.58 14.32 2.04
N PHE A 68 -10.14 14.76 3.16
CA PHE A 68 -11.19 15.79 3.16
C PHE A 68 -10.68 17.15 2.68
N VAL A 69 -9.45 17.55 3.03
CA VAL A 69 -8.88 18.86 2.68
C VAL A 69 -8.31 18.87 1.26
N LEU A 70 -7.52 17.86 0.86
CA LEU A 70 -6.84 17.81 -0.44
C LEU A 70 -7.79 17.41 -1.58
N GLU A 71 -8.68 16.43 -1.37
CA GLU A 71 -9.50 15.90 -2.46
C GLU A 71 -10.80 16.68 -2.67
N ARG A 72 -11.06 17.73 -1.87
CA ARG A 72 -12.30 18.52 -1.92
C ARG A 72 -12.62 19.05 -3.33
N LYS A 73 -11.60 19.35 -4.14
CA LYS A 73 -11.75 19.87 -5.52
C LYS A 73 -11.79 18.80 -6.62
N ILE A 74 -11.35 17.58 -6.34
CA ILE A 74 -11.14 16.52 -7.35
C ILE A 74 -12.23 15.43 -7.25
N ARG A 75 -13.14 15.53 -6.26
CA ARG A 75 -14.12 14.47 -5.98
C ARG A 75 -14.97 14.10 -7.20
N PRO A 76 -14.88 12.85 -7.71
CA PRO A 76 -15.92 12.32 -8.58
C PRO A 76 -17.23 12.19 -7.77
N LYS A 77 -18.38 12.39 -8.42
CA LYS A 77 -19.69 12.24 -7.75
C LYS A 77 -19.80 10.81 -7.20
N MET A 78 -19.86 10.68 -5.87
CA MET A 78 -20.07 9.41 -5.18
C MET A 78 -21.45 8.87 -5.55
N THR A 79 -21.49 7.94 -6.51
CA THR A 79 -22.69 7.16 -6.83
C THR A 79 -22.64 5.85 -6.05
N LEU A 80 -23.80 5.36 -5.65
CA LEU A 80 -23.97 4.10 -4.91
C LEU A 80 -23.18 2.91 -5.50
N PRO A 81 -23.10 2.68 -6.84
CA PRO A 81 -22.25 1.64 -7.40
C PRO A 81 -20.75 1.85 -7.19
N ILE A 82 -20.25 3.09 -7.22
CA ILE A 82 -18.83 3.38 -6.97
C ILE A 82 -18.51 3.11 -5.49
N PHE A 83 -19.40 3.52 -4.59
CA PHE A 83 -19.26 3.23 -3.17
C PHE A 83 -19.19 1.72 -2.89
N LEU A 84 -20.11 0.94 -3.47
CA LEU A 84 -20.10 -0.51 -3.33
C LEU A 84 -18.81 -1.14 -3.88
N ARG A 85 -18.29 -0.67 -5.01
CA ARG A 85 -16.99 -1.14 -5.54
C ARG A 85 -15.85 -0.87 -4.57
N ILE A 86 -15.78 0.33 -3.97
CA ILE A 86 -14.75 0.68 -2.99
C ILE A 86 -14.88 -0.17 -1.73
N VAL A 87 -16.09 -0.41 -1.24
CA VAL A 87 -16.34 -1.29 -0.08
C VAL A 87 -15.92 -2.72 -0.39
N VAL A 88 -16.25 -3.24 -1.57
CA VAL A 88 -15.86 -4.59 -2.01
C VAL A 88 -14.35 -4.70 -2.11
N LEU A 89 -13.67 -3.73 -2.73
CA LEU A 89 -12.19 -3.70 -2.81
C LEU A 89 -11.54 -3.59 -1.43
N GLY A 90 -12.05 -2.70 -0.57
CA GLY A 90 -11.55 -2.50 0.79
C GLY A 90 -11.84 -3.67 1.74
N PHE A 91 -12.80 -4.54 1.41
CA PHE A 91 -13.00 -5.81 2.12
C PHE A 91 -12.13 -6.92 1.56
N LEU A 92 -12.08 -7.06 0.23
CA LEU A 92 -11.27 -8.07 -0.46
C LEU A 92 -9.78 -7.92 -0.18
N GLU A 93 -9.27 -6.71 -0.17
CA GLU A 93 -7.83 -6.49 -0.09
C GLU A 93 -7.32 -6.78 1.34
N PRO A 94 -7.55 -5.97 2.39
CA PRO A 94 -6.97 -6.24 3.71
C PRO A 94 -7.54 -7.48 4.41
N VAL A 95 -8.85 -7.75 4.32
CA VAL A 95 -9.47 -8.83 5.10
C VAL A 95 -9.18 -10.18 4.46
N LEU A 96 -9.37 -10.30 3.14
CA LEU A 96 -9.15 -11.56 2.45
C LEU A 96 -7.64 -11.86 2.34
N ASP A 97 -6.80 -10.88 2.00
CA ASP A 97 -5.34 -11.06 1.89
C ASP A 97 -4.74 -11.54 3.21
N GLN A 98 -4.99 -10.84 4.32
CA GLN A 98 -4.44 -11.26 5.61
C GLN A 98 -4.97 -12.64 6.04
N ASN A 99 -6.27 -12.92 5.90
CA ASN A 99 -6.82 -14.20 6.33
C ASN A 99 -6.32 -15.37 5.47
N LEU A 100 -6.29 -15.22 4.14
CA LEU A 100 -5.77 -16.24 3.24
C LEU A 100 -4.27 -16.43 3.39
N TYR A 101 -3.53 -15.36 3.67
CA TYR A 101 -2.09 -15.45 3.93
C TYR A 101 -1.81 -16.25 5.22
N TYR A 102 -2.50 -15.96 6.32
CA TYR A 102 -2.37 -16.74 7.56
C TYR A 102 -2.84 -18.19 7.40
N LEU A 103 -3.94 -18.42 6.67
CA LEU A 103 -4.43 -19.76 6.36
C LEU A 103 -3.41 -20.53 5.51
N GLY A 104 -2.85 -19.86 4.50
CA GLY A 104 -1.81 -20.39 3.62
C GLY A 104 -0.54 -20.75 4.39
N MET A 105 -0.05 -19.90 5.29
CA MET A 105 1.10 -20.24 6.15
C MET A 105 0.80 -21.37 7.14
N LYS A 106 -0.47 -21.63 7.48
CA LYS A 106 -0.83 -22.78 8.31
C LYS A 106 -0.76 -24.11 7.55
N PHE A 107 -1.04 -24.08 6.25
CA PHE A 107 -1.00 -25.27 5.38
C PHE A 107 0.31 -25.41 4.58
N THR A 108 1.09 -24.34 4.46
CA THR A 108 2.29 -24.26 3.62
C THR A 108 3.47 -23.71 4.41
N THR A 109 4.70 -23.97 3.96
CA THR A 109 5.90 -23.42 4.61
C THR A 109 6.17 -21.98 4.18
N ALA A 110 6.92 -21.24 4.99
CA ALA A 110 7.33 -19.87 4.66
C ALA A 110 8.03 -19.76 3.29
N THR A 111 8.77 -20.81 2.87
CA THR A 111 9.39 -20.89 1.55
C THR A 111 8.35 -20.92 0.42
N TYR A 112 7.25 -21.65 0.61
CA TYR A 112 6.16 -21.71 -0.36
C TYR A 112 5.43 -20.36 -0.46
N SER A 113 5.12 -19.72 0.66
CA SER A 113 4.53 -18.37 0.66
C SER A 113 5.44 -17.34 -0.02
N SER A 114 6.76 -17.42 0.19
CA SER A 114 7.74 -16.55 -0.50
C SER A 114 7.75 -16.76 -2.01
N ALA A 115 7.65 -18.01 -2.48
CA ALA A 115 7.55 -18.31 -3.90
C ALA A 115 6.30 -17.68 -4.54
N PHE A 116 5.15 -17.70 -3.86
CA PHE A 116 3.92 -17.06 -4.35
C PHE A 116 4.04 -15.53 -4.45
N VAL A 117 4.67 -14.88 -3.46
CA VAL A 117 4.91 -13.42 -3.52
C VAL A 117 5.80 -13.05 -4.71
N ASN A 118 6.81 -13.86 -5.01
CA ASN A 118 7.67 -13.66 -6.17
C ASN A 118 6.95 -13.90 -7.51
N MET A 119 5.84 -14.64 -7.53
CA MET A 119 4.99 -14.83 -8.70
C MET A 119 4.00 -13.68 -8.93
N LEU A 120 3.75 -12.83 -7.94
CA LEU A 120 2.79 -11.71 -8.05
C LEU A 120 3.05 -10.82 -9.29
N PRO A 121 4.29 -10.40 -9.61
CA PRO A 121 4.55 -9.58 -10.80
C PRO A 121 4.19 -10.32 -12.10
N ALA A 122 4.49 -11.62 -12.18
CA ALA A 122 4.18 -12.44 -13.35
C ALA A 122 2.66 -12.60 -13.55
N VAL A 123 1.92 -12.88 -12.46
CA VAL A 123 0.45 -12.99 -12.51
C VAL A 123 -0.19 -11.64 -12.87
N THR A 124 0.32 -10.55 -12.32
CA THR A 124 -0.15 -9.18 -12.63
C THR A 124 0.05 -8.86 -14.11
N PHE A 125 1.20 -9.24 -14.68
CA PHE A 125 1.48 -9.06 -16.10
C PHE A 125 0.53 -9.87 -16.99
N ILE A 126 0.26 -11.13 -16.65
CA ILE A 126 -0.70 -11.97 -17.37
C ILE A 126 -2.10 -11.35 -17.32
N MET A 127 -2.56 -10.92 -16.14
CA MET A 127 -3.83 -10.21 -15.99
C MET A 127 -3.88 -8.95 -16.87
N ALA A 128 -2.83 -8.13 -16.87
CA ALA A 128 -2.76 -6.90 -17.67
C ALA A 128 -2.70 -7.14 -19.19
N MET A 129 -2.37 -8.36 -19.65
CA MET A 129 -2.47 -8.72 -21.07
C MET A 129 -3.88 -9.19 -21.46
N ILE A 130 -4.63 -9.74 -20.50
CA ILE A 130 -5.97 -10.30 -20.73
C ILE A 130 -7.05 -9.19 -20.67
N PHE A 131 -6.85 -8.19 -19.82
CA PHE A 131 -7.77 -7.07 -19.58
C PHE A 131 -7.20 -5.75 -20.09
#